data_AF-A0A378YRB9-F1
#
_entry.id   AF-A0A378YRB9-F1
#
_cell.length_a   1.000
_cell.length_b   1.000
_cell.length_c   1.000
_cell.angle_alpha   90.00
_cell.angle_beta   90.00
_cell.angle_gamma   90.00
#
_symmetry.space_group_name_H-M   'P 1'
#
loop_
_entity.id
_entity.type
_entity.pdbx_description
1 polymer ?
#
loop_
_entity_poly.entity_id
_entity_poly.type
_entity_poly.pdbx_seq_one_letter_code
_entity_poly.pdbx_strand_id
1 'polypeptide(L)'
;MTPRKRLLGDLMGRLTKVAMTGPEPDPAVLEELKALRARVPRLTGTLVASADGLLVAHDLPPHIEPASMAAMSAAHLSLSHRLATTAHGGGFHEVVVNGTDGSVVIYAAGWTSLTVLAGPEVNIGRLHLESRPVARAISDHLSPTTGQHRKDQRKKTVGKE
;
A
#
# COMPACT_ATOMS: atom_id res chain seq x y z
N MET A 1 15.75 -5.49 -47.60
CA MET A 1 15.58 -5.05 -46.20
C MET A 1 14.10 -5.21 -45.84
N THR A 2 13.72 -6.31 -45.17
CA THR A 2 12.33 -6.79 -45.08
C THR A 2 11.54 -6.11 -43.95
N PRO A 3 10.29 -5.66 -44.18
CA PRO A 3 9.49 -4.84 -43.25
C PRO A 3 8.98 -5.59 -42.00
N ARG A 4 9.14 -6.92 -41.94
CA ARG A 4 8.64 -7.77 -40.83
C ARG A 4 9.34 -7.54 -39.48
N LYS A 5 10.59 -7.08 -39.46
CA LYS A 5 11.33 -6.85 -38.20
C LYS A 5 10.83 -5.64 -37.41
N ARG A 6 10.17 -4.66 -38.06
CA ARG A 6 9.65 -3.46 -37.38
C ARG A 6 8.38 -3.73 -36.57
N LEU A 7 7.47 -4.57 -37.06
CA LEU A 7 6.22 -4.88 -36.34
C LEU A 7 6.46 -5.66 -35.03
N LEU A 8 7.45 -6.56 -34.99
CA LEU A 8 7.78 -7.32 -33.78
C LEU A 8 8.46 -6.44 -32.71
N GLY A 9 9.28 -5.47 -33.12
CA GLY A 9 9.89 -4.51 -32.19
C GLY A 9 8.86 -3.61 -31.50
N ASP A 10 7.89 -3.10 -32.25
CA ASP A 10 6.82 -2.26 -31.71
C ASP A 10 5.83 -3.03 -30.81
N LEU A 11 5.59 -4.32 -31.10
CA LEU A 11 4.72 -5.17 -30.27
C LEU A 11 5.40 -5.54 -28.94
N MET A 12 6.71 -5.82 -28.93
CA MET A 12 7.47 -6.04 -27.70
C MET A 12 7.62 -4.78 -26.84
N GLY A 13 7.76 -3.60 -27.46
CA GLY A 13 7.82 -2.32 -26.75
C GLY A 13 6.49 -1.91 -26.10
N ARG A 14 5.34 -2.31 -26.69
CA ARG A 14 4.02 -2.05 -26.11
C ARG A 14 3.69 -3.01 -24.96
N LEU A 15 4.06 -4.29 -25.05
CA LEU A 15 3.81 -5.27 -23.99
C LEU A 15 4.58 -4.97 -22.69
N THR A 16 5.81 -4.43 -22.80
CA THR A 16 6.58 -3.98 -21.64
C THR A 16 6.05 -2.68 -21.03
N LYS A 17 5.43 -1.81 -21.84
CA LYS A 17 4.84 -0.55 -21.37
C LYS A 17 3.52 -0.75 -20.62
N VAL A 18 2.73 -1.76 -20.96
CA VAL A 18 1.42 -2.03 -20.33
C VAL A 18 1.56 -2.64 -18.91
N ALA A 19 2.68 -3.28 -18.58
CA ALA A 19 2.91 -3.81 -17.24
C ALA A 19 3.33 -2.74 -16.20
N MET A 20 3.66 -1.52 -16.64
CA MET A 20 4.21 -0.45 -15.80
C MET A 20 3.28 0.76 -15.64
N THR A 21 2.01 0.67 -16.07
CA THR A 21 1.02 1.75 -15.89
C THR A 21 0.17 1.55 -14.63
N GLY A 22 0.79 1.11 -13.54
CA GLY A 22 0.28 1.44 -12.21
C GLY A 22 0.67 2.89 -11.87
N PRO A 23 -0.04 3.58 -10.97
CA PRO A 23 0.50 4.81 -10.40
C PRO A 23 1.90 4.53 -9.86
N GLU A 24 2.87 5.39 -10.18
CA GLU A 24 4.20 5.29 -9.58
C GLU A 24 4.01 5.32 -8.05
N PRO A 25 4.61 4.37 -7.31
CA PRO A 25 4.35 4.24 -5.88
C PRO A 25 4.72 5.55 -5.18
N ASP A 26 3.80 6.05 -4.35
CA ASP A 26 4.02 7.31 -3.64
C ASP A 26 5.32 7.22 -2.82
N PRO A 27 6.33 8.06 -3.11
CA PRO A 27 7.62 7.98 -2.46
C PRO A 27 7.52 8.19 -0.94
N ALA A 28 6.56 9.00 -0.47
CA ALA A 28 6.34 9.18 0.97
C ALA A 28 5.85 7.89 1.62
N VAL A 29 4.94 7.16 0.96
CA VAL A 29 4.45 5.86 1.44
C VAL A 29 5.58 4.84 1.49
N LEU A 30 6.41 4.76 0.45
CA LEU A 30 7.56 3.85 0.44
C LEU A 30 8.55 4.13 1.58
N GLU A 31 8.82 5.40 1.88
CA GLU A 31 9.71 5.75 2.99
C GLU A 31 9.11 5.38 4.35
N GLU A 32 7.80 5.55 4.54
CA GLU A 32 7.10 5.07 5.74
C GLU A 32 7.24 3.55 5.93
N LEU A 33 7.09 2.77 4.85
CA LEU A 33 7.25 1.32 4.89
C LEU A 33 8.68 0.90 5.28
N LYS A 34 9.69 1.51 4.65
CA LYS A 34 11.11 1.25 4.96
C LYS A 34 11.45 1.64 6.39
N ALA A 35 10.96 2.79 6.86
CA ALA A 35 11.18 3.26 8.21
C ALA A 35 10.54 2.31 9.24
N LEU A 36 9.33 1.81 8.96
CA LEU A 36 8.68 0.80 9.79
C LEU A 36 9.51 -0.50 9.87
N ARG A 37 10.02 -0.97 8.73
CA ARG A 37 10.90 -2.16 8.67
C ARG A 37 12.17 -2.00 9.50
N ALA A 38 12.76 -0.80 9.51
CA ALA A 38 13.94 -0.52 10.32
C ALA A 38 13.63 -0.49 11.83
N ARG A 39 12.43 -0.03 12.22
CA ARG A 39 12.04 0.07 13.63
C ARG A 39 11.63 -1.28 14.23
N VAL A 40 11.01 -2.18 13.47
CA VAL A 40 10.44 -3.42 14.01
C VAL A 40 11.29 -4.67 13.67
N PRO A 41 12.00 -5.27 14.66
CA PRO A 41 12.65 -6.55 14.51
C PRO A 41 11.67 -7.63 14.07
N ARG A 42 12.14 -8.50 13.17
CA ARG A 42 11.35 -9.61 12.61
C ARG A 42 10.12 -9.20 11.79
N LEU A 43 9.90 -7.92 11.52
CA LEU A 43 9.02 -7.54 10.41
C LEU A 43 9.64 -8.12 9.14
N THR A 44 8.88 -8.83 8.32
CA THR A 44 9.34 -9.57 7.14
C THR A 44 8.84 -8.98 5.84
N GLY A 45 7.76 -8.22 5.87
CA GLY A 45 7.33 -7.41 4.72
C GLY A 45 6.18 -6.48 5.06
N THR A 46 5.95 -5.52 4.18
CA THR A 46 4.82 -4.59 4.26
C THR A 46 4.25 -4.30 2.89
N LEU A 47 2.96 -3.97 2.82
CA LEU A 47 2.34 -3.41 1.63
C LEU A 47 1.21 -2.47 1.99
N VAL A 48 0.89 -1.57 1.07
CA VAL A 48 -0.32 -0.76 1.07
C VAL A 48 -1.19 -1.17 -0.10
N ALA A 49 -2.46 -1.44 0.18
CA ALA A 49 -3.45 -1.79 -0.83
C ALA A 49 -4.70 -0.95 -0.67
N SER A 50 -5.32 -0.56 -1.77
CA SER A 50 -6.63 0.08 -1.79
C SER A 50 -7.74 -0.88 -1.34
N ALA A 51 -8.91 -0.33 -1.03
CA ALA A 51 -10.08 -1.12 -0.62
C ALA A 51 -10.56 -2.16 -1.67
N ASP A 52 -10.23 -1.97 -2.95
CA ASP A 52 -10.53 -2.90 -4.06
C ASP A 52 -9.37 -3.88 -4.36
N GLY A 53 -8.27 -3.83 -3.60
CA GLY A 53 -7.17 -4.79 -3.72
C GLY A 53 -6.09 -4.42 -4.73
N LEU A 54 -6.08 -3.17 -5.21
CA LEU A 54 -4.98 -2.67 -6.03
C LEU A 54 -3.77 -2.32 -5.16
N LEU A 55 -2.60 -2.74 -5.61
CA LEU A 55 -1.34 -2.46 -4.95
C LEU A 55 -0.99 -0.97 -5.07
N VAL A 56 -0.72 -0.32 -3.95
CA VAL A 56 -0.26 1.08 -3.90
C VAL A 56 1.26 1.15 -3.76
N ALA A 57 1.82 0.41 -2.79
CA ALA A 57 3.26 0.35 -2.54
C ALA A 57 3.58 -0.93 -1.75
N HIS A 58 4.82 -1.41 -1.82
CA HIS A 58 5.26 -2.53 -1.00
C HIS A 58 6.76 -2.55 -0.71
N ASP A 59 7.09 -3.22 0.38
CA ASP A 59 8.41 -3.75 0.73
C ASP A 59 8.20 -5.21 1.14
N LEU A 60 8.00 -6.07 0.14
CA LEU A 60 7.69 -7.50 0.33
C LEU A 60 8.89 -8.36 -0.07
N PRO A 61 9.08 -9.52 0.58
CA PRO A 61 10.05 -10.51 0.14
C PRO A 61 9.83 -10.96 -1.31
N PRO A 62 10.90 -11.33 -2.06
CA PRO A 62 10.79 -11.69 -3.48
C PRO A 62 9.90 -12.90 -3.80
N HIS A 63 9.62 -13.75 -2.81
CA HIS A 63 8.79 -14.95 -2.99
C HIS A 63 7.29 -14.67 -2.84
N ILE A 64 6.89 -13.45 -2.45
CA ILE A 64 5.50 -13.06 -2.29
C ILE A 64 5.11 -12.21 -3.49
N GLU A 65 4.05 -12.63 -4.20
CA GLU A 65 3.49 -11.87 -5.31
C GLU A 65 2.68 -10.67 -4.77
N PRO A 66 3.08 -9.42 -5.04
CA PRO A 66 2.48 -8.25 -4.40
C PRO A 66 1.01 -8.03 -4.72
N ALA A 67 0.56 -8.26 -5.96
CA ALA A 67 -0.82 -8.00 -6.35
C ALA A 67 -1.80 -8.98 -5.66
N SER A 68 -1.40 -10.25 -5.56
CA SER A 68 -2.15 -11.29 -4.85
C SER A 68 -2.25 -10.97 -3.36
N MET A 69 -1.16 -10.53 -2.74
CA MET A 69 -1.17 -10.15 -1.33
C MET A 69 -2.02 -8.90 -1.07
N ALA A 70 -2.02 -7.92 -1.98
CA ALA A 70 -2.89 -6.75 -1.92
C ALA A 70 -4.39 -7.15 -1.99
N ALA A 71 -4.75 -8.00 -2.96
CA ALA A 71 -6.12 -8.49 -3.10
C ALA A 71 -6.60 -9.26 -1.86
N MET A 72 -5.78 -10.17 -1.32
CA MET A 72 -6.09 -10.90 -0.08
C MET A 72 -6.27 -9.95 1.10
N SER A 73 -5.43 -8.93 1.22
CA SER A 73 -5.49 -7.96 2.31
C SER A 73 -6.79 -7.15 2.27
N ALA A 74 -7.17 -6.66 1.09
CA ALA A 74 -8.41 -5.91 0.89
C ALA A 74 -9.66 -6.77 1.15
N ALA A 75 -9.66 -8.02 0.69
CA ALA A 75 -10.74 -8.96 0.97
C ALA A 75 -10.88 -9.23 2.47
N HIS A 76 -9.76 -9.46 3.17
CA HIS A 76 -9.77 -9.77 4.60
C HIS A 76 -10.19 -8.56 5.45
N LEU A 77 -9.78 -7.34 5.08
CA LEU A 77 -10.25 -6.10 5.69
C LEU A 77 -11.75 -5.94 5.53
N SER A 78 -12.28 -6.18 4.32
CA SER A 78 -13.72 -6.08 4.04
C SER A 78 -14.55 -7.05 4.89
N LEU A 79 -14.09 -8.30 5.02
CA LEU A 79 -14.73 -9.29 5.88
C LEU A 79 -14.67 -8.88 7.36
N SER A 80 -13.52 -8.40 7.82
CA SER A 80 -13.34 -7.97 9.21
C SER A 80 -14.19 -6.75 9.55
N HIS A 81 -14.33 -5.80 8.62
CA HIS A 81 -15.24 -4.67 8.75
C HIS A 81 -16.69 -5.11 8.87
N ARG A 82 -17.13 -6.03 8.01
CA ARG A 82 -18.48 -6.59 8.07
C ARG A 82 -18.74 -7.35 9.37
N LEU A 83 -17.75 -8.10 9.86
CA LEU A 83 -17.85 -8.81 11.12
C LEU A 83 -18.01 -7.84 12.31
N ALA A 84 -17.14 -6.82 12.40
CA ALA A 84 -17.16 -5.84 13.48
C ALA A 84 -18.49 -5.05 13.53
N THR A 85 -18.95 -4.59 12.36
CA THR A 85 -20.22 -3.88 12.22
C THR A 85 -21.42 -4.77 12.54
N THR A 86 -21.43 -6.03 12.09
CA THR A 86 -22.54 -6.97 12.36
C THR A 86 -22.61 -7.35 13.83
N ALA A 87 -21.47 -7.62 14.47
CA ALA A 87 -21.43 -8.11 15.85
C ALA A 87 -21.73 -7.01 16.88
N HIS A 88 -21.25 -5.79 16.65
CA HIS A 88 -21.27 -4.73 17.68
C HIS A 88 -21.63 -3.33 17.14
N GLY A 89 -21.96 -3.18 15.86
CA GLY A 89 -22.25 -1.88 15.24
C GLY A 89 -21.05 -0.92 15.18
N GLY A 90 -19.85 -1.41 15.51
CA GLY A 90 -18.63 -0.61 15.63
C GLY A 90 -17.80 -0.55 14.34
N GLY A 91 -16.82 0.35 14.34
CA GLY A 91 -15.82 0.45 13.28
C GLY A 91 -14.77 -0.66 13.36
N PHE A 92 -14.06 -0.87 12.25
CA PHE A 92 -12.91 -1.76 12.16
C PHE A 92 -11.62 -0.96 12.30
N HIS A 93 -10.68 -1.46 13.10
CA HIS A 93 -9.36 -0.87 13.27
C HIS A 93 -8.28 -1.73 12.64
N GLU A 94 -8.23 -3.00 13.03
CA GLU A 94 -7.21 -3.94 12.60
C GLU A 94 -7.66 -5.39 12.78
N VAL A 95 -7.00 -6.30 12.05
CA VAL A 95 -7.12 -7.76 12.23
C VAL A 95 -5.74 -8.37 12.30
N VAL A 96 -5.58 -9.35 13.20
CA VAL A 96 -4.35 -10.12 13.38
C VAL A 96 -4.61 -11.57 12.96
N VAL A 97 -3.79 -12.09 12.07
CA VAL A 97 -3.75 -13.50 11.68
C VAL A 97 -2.45 -14.08 12.21
N ASN A 98 -2.55 -15.08 13.08
CA ASN A 98 -1.40 -15.82 13.58
C ASN A 98 -1.30 -17.16 12.87
N GLY A 99 -0.18 -17.38 12.18
CA GLY A 99 0.22 -18.66 11.62
C GLY A 99 1.36 -19.28 12.41
N THR A 100 1.73 -20.50 12.05
CA THR A 100 2.86 -21.23 12.64
C THR A 100 4.18 -20.50 12.46
N ASP A 101 4.37 -19.89 11.28
CA ASP A 101 5.65 -19.31 10.86
C ASP A 101 5.67 -17.78 10.92
N GLY A 102 4.68 -17.18 11.59
CA GLY A 102 4.61 -15.73 11.73
C GLY A 102 3.19 -15.19 11.82
N SER A 103 3.10 -13.87 11.79
CA SER A 103 1.83 -13.14 11.90
C SER A 103 1.67 -12.17 10.75
N VAL A 104 0.42 -12.01 10.31
CA VAL A 104 0.00 -10.96 9.38
C VAL A 104 -0.96 -10.05 10.11
N VAL A 105 -0.71 -8.74 10.08
CA VAL A 105 -1.60 -7.74 10.65
C VAL A 105 -2.03 -6.77 9.58
N ILE A 106 -3.34 -6.54 9.46
CA ILE A 106 -3.92 -5.60 8.50
C ILE A 106 -4.57 -4.48 9.29
N TYR A 107 -4.12 -3.25 9.07
CA TYR A 107 -4.63 -2.04 9.67
C TYR A 107 -5.43 -1.24 8.65
N ALA A 108 -6.56 -0.67 9.07
CA ALA A 108 -7.26 0.32 8.26
C ALA A 108 -6.44 1.61 8.13
N ALA A 109 -6.33 2.15 6.92
CA ALA A 109 -5.57 3.36 6.59
C ALA A 109 -6.37 4.24 5.60
N GLY A 110 -7.45 4.86 6.10
CA GLY A 110 -8.36 5.64 5.27
C GLY A 110 -9.10 4.76 4.26
N TRP A 111 -8.97 5.06 2.96
CA TRP A 111 -9.50 4.24 1.85
C TRP A 111 -8.55 3.10 1.44
N THR A 112 -7.41 2.98 2.12
CA THR A 112 -6.40 1.94 1.91
C THR A 112 -6.23 1.09 3.18
N SER A 113 -5.32 0.12 3.09
CA SER A 113 -4.91 -0.74 4.19
C SER A 113 -3.39 -0.78 4.25
N LEU A 114 -2.84 -0.83 5.47
CA LEU A 114 -1.46 -1.22 5.71
C LEU A 114 -1.46 -2.68 6.15
N THR A 115 -0.78 -3.54 5.39
CA THR A 115 -0.56 -4.94 5.78
C THR A 115 0.89 -5.15 6.15
N VAL A 116 1.11 -5.77 7.31
CA VAL A 116 2.42 -6.01 7.90
C VAL A 116 2.58 -7.51 8.12
N LEU A 117 3.67 -8.07 7.60
CA LEU A 117 4.07 -9.45 7.78
C LEU A 117 5.22 -9.45 8.79
N ALA A 118 5.17 -10.38 9.73
CA ALA A 118 6.23 -10.58 10.70
C ALA A 118 6.51 -12.07 10.88
N GLY A 119 7.77 -12.41 11.11
CA GLY A 119 8.21 -13.77 11.40
C GLY A 119 7.73 -14.26 12.78
N PRO A 120 8.07 -15.50 13.14
CA PRO A 120 7.67 -16.08 14.41
C PRO A 120 8.29 -15.30 15.59
N GLU A 121 7.62 -15.36 16.74
CA GLU A 121 8.06 -14.71 17.99
C GLU A 121 8.16 -13.18 17.92
N VAL A 122 7.52 -12.54 16.93
CA VAL A 122 7.45 -11.07 16.90
C VAL A 122 6.76 -10.55 18.15
N ASN A 123 7.28 -9.46 18.72
CA ASN A 123 6.58 -8.76 19.79
C ASN A 123 5.38 -8.01 19.20
N ILE A 124 4.19 -8.60 19.30
CA ILE A 124 2.94 -8.04 18.77
C ILE A 124 2.60 -6.68 19.38
N GLY A 125 2.86 -6.48 20.67
CA GLY A 125 2.66 -5.19 21.32
C GLY A 125 3.51 -4.09 20.65
N ARG A 126 4.80 -4.38 20.41
CA ARG A 126 5.69 -3.46 19.70
C ARG A 126 5.27 -3.27 18.23
N LEU A 127 4.86 -4.34 17.56
CA LEU A 127 4.36 -4.27 16.18
C LEU A 127 3.21 -3.28 16.06
N HIS A 128 2.23 -3.33 16.98
CA HIS A 128 1.12 -2.38 17.01
C HIS A 128 1.56 -0.96 17.35
N LEU A 129 2.45 -0.79 18.34
CA LEU A 129 2.97 0.52 18.75
C LEU A 129 3.63 1.26 17.57
N GLU A 130 4.34 0.53 16.72
CA GLU A 130 5.10 1.09 15.59
C GLU A 130 4.24 1.20 14.31
N SER A 131 3.31 0.27 14.08
CA SER A 131 2.54 0.20 12.81
C SER A 131 1.29 1.07 12.80
N ARG A 132 0.60 1.25 13.95
CA ARG A 132 -0.62 2.08 14.01
C ARG A 132 -0.38 3.54 13.63
N PRO A 133 0.72 4.20 14.09
CA PRO A 133 1.05 5.54 13.63
C PRO A 133 1.33 5.59 12.13
N VAL A 134 2.01 4.57 11.58
CA VAL A 134 2.32 4.48 10.15
C VAL A 134 1.06 4.33 9.30
N ALA A 135 0.10 3.51 9.73
CA ALA A 135 -1.19 3.40 9.03
C ALA A 135 -1.93 4.75 8.95
N ARG A 136 -1.85 5.57 10.02
CA ARG A 136 -2.41 6.93 10.02
C ARG A 136 -1.64 7.85 9.07
N ALA A 137 -0.31 7.85 9.13
CA ALA A 137 0.53 8.64 8.22
C ALA A 137 0.26 8.31 6.74
N ILE A 138 0.15 7.02 6.41
CA ILE A 138 -0.22 6.57 5.06
C ILE A 138 -1.60 7.10 4.65
N SER A 139 -2.59 7.02 5.55
CA SER A 139 -3.91 7.61 5.31
C SER A 139 -3.82 9.11 5.02
N ASP A 140 -2.98 9.84 5.74
CA ASP A 140 -2.80 11.28 5.55
C ASP A 140 -2.11 11.60 4.22
N HIS A 141 -1.07 10.85 3.84
CA HIS A 141 -0.39 10.98 2.54
C HIS A 141 -1.33 10.72 1.36
N LEU A 142 -2.21 9.72 1.49
CA LEU A 142 -3.12 9.27 0.45
C LEU A 142 -4.50 9.92 0.53
N SER A 143 -4.72 10.83 1.49
CA SER A 143 -5.99 11.53 1.62
C SER A 143 -6.27 12.33 0.35
N PRO A 144 -7.45 12.20 -0.27
CA PRO A 144 -7.81 13.01 -1.43
C PRO A 144 -8.04 14.46 -0.99
N THR A 145 -6.96 15.24 -0.78
CA THR A 145 -7.03 16.66 -0.43
C THR A 145 -5.89 17.46 -1.07
N THR A 146 -6.24 18.24 -2.10
CA THR A 146 -5.58 19.50 -2.51
C THR A 146 -4.31 19.46 -3.38
N GLY A 147 -4.34 18.74 -4.50
CA GLY A 147 -3.35 18.85 -5.59
C GLY A 147 -3.53 20.05 -6.54
N GLN A 148 -4.67 20.76 -6.51
CA GLN A 148 -4.99 21.83 -7.48
C GLN A 148 -4.67 23.26 -6.99
N HIS A 149 -4.59 23.56 -5.68
CA HIS A 149 -4.48 24.95 -5.21
C HIS A 149 -3.05 25.54 -5.11
N ARG A 150 -1.99 24.73 -5.14
CA ARG A 150 -0.60 25.24 -5.04
C ARG A 150 -0.03 25.76 -6.38
N LYS A 151 -0.57 25.32 -7.53
CA LYS A 151 -0.18 25.85 -8.84
C LYS A 151 -0.88 27.18 -9.20
N ASP A 152 -2.09 27.42 -8.70
CA ASP A 152 -2.82 28.67 -8.98
C ASP A 152 -2.34 29.87 -8.16
N GLN A 153 -1.85 29.67 -6.93
CA GLN A 153 -1.31 30.77 -6.13
C GLN A 153 0.03 31.30 -6.66
N ARG A 154 0.87 30.45 -7.30
CA ARG A 154 2.12 30.91 -7.94
C ARG A 154 1.90 31.66 -9.25
N LYS A 155 0.74 31.51 -9.91
CA LYS A 155 0.44 32.23 -11.16
C LYS A 155 -0.21 33.60 -10.94
N LYS A 156 -0.85 33.83 -9.78
CA LYS A 156 -1.46 35.13 -9.45
C LYS A 156 -0.48 36.19 -8.93
N THR A 157 0.73 35.81 -8.51
CA THR A 157 1.74 36.78 -8.02
C THR A 157 2.70 37.26 -9.13
N VAL A 158 2.78 36.58 -10.28
CA VAL A 158 3.71 36.92 -11.38
C VAL A 158 3.03 37.70 -12.52
N GLY A 159 1.74 38.01 -12.39
CA GLY A 159 0.94 38.71 -13.41
C GLY A 159 0.54 40.14 -13.06
N LYS A 160 1.17 40.76 -12.06
CA LYS A 160 1.01 42.17 -11.73
C LYS A 160 2.37 42.75 -11.37
N GLU A 161 3.10 43.13 -12.40
CA GLU A 161 3.97 44.32 -12.49
C GLU A 161 4.57 44.38 -13.90
#